data_AF-A0A318HKY8-F1
#
_entry.id   AF-A0A318HKY8-F1
#
_cell.length_a   1.000
_cell.length_b   1.000
_cell.length_c   1.000
_cell.angle_alpha   90.00
_cell.angle_beta   90.00
_cell.angle_gamma   90.00
#
_symmetry.space_group_name_H-M   'P 1'
#
loop_
_entity.id
_entity.type
_entity.pdbx_description
1 polymer ?
#
loop_
_entity_poly.entity_id
_entity_poly.type
_entity_poly.pdbx_seq_one_letter_code
_entity_poly.pdbx_strand_id
1 'polypeptide(L)'
;MNQMVSTLSRCLRGCALALAVIVSLPGCTRVILGTVHPVARGAESAPIPVADLLIEPRQFPARYRAVVLDATAVYRALQDIDGVAAASVVNPPQCAPPPRAPQDTAAVQGIDSQDASSLIVTVARPAAPLRGRAEQLTACPSFTAVQGHDASAVTVTVLPAPPVDADDSLAVDQTITAGSSGSMRRTLTLDAQIGDLRVSATWLHEGTKETAPGVAPDTQALDALFTDAVLAVRRLGGP
;
A
#
# COMPACT_ATOMS: atom_id res chain seq x y z
N MET A 1 15.72 -35.15 44.21
CA MET A 1 15.96 -36.52 43.71
C MET A 1 15.58 -36.51 42.24
N ASN A 2 16.41 -36.72 41.23
CA ASN A 2 17.72 -37.34 41.14
C ASN A 2 18.54 -36.71 40.02
N GLN A 3 19.85 -36.65 40.25
CA GLN A 3 20.86 -36.55 39.22
C GLN A 3 20.79 -37.73 38.24
N MET A 4 21.25 -37.52 37.01
CA MET A 4 21.90 -38.59 36.26
C MET A 4 23.21 -38.08 35.64
N VAL A 5 24.27 -38.37 36.38
CA VAL A 5 25.63 -38.55 35.88
C VAL A 5 25.70 -39.95 35.25
N SER A 6 26.30 -40.09 34.06
CA SER A 6 27.41 -41.03 33.77
C SER A 6 27.60 -41.21 32.26
N THR A 7 28.74 -40.88 31.67
CA THR A 7 30.02 -41.63 31.56
C THR A 7 29.96 -43.00 30.87
N LEU A 8 30.62 -43.01 29.69
CA LEU A 8 31.67 -43.93 29.23
C LEU A 8 31.34 -45.37 28.78
N SER A 9 32.11 -45.74 27.73
CA SER A 9 32.72 -47.06 27.48
C SER A 9 31.76 -48.13 26.91
N ARG A 10 32.04 -48.88 25.84
CA ARG A 10 33.28 -49.60 25.49
C ARG A 10 33.13 -50.29 24.10
N CYS A 11 34.26 -50.39 23.40
CA CYS A 11 34.75 -51.49 22.54
C CYS A 11 33.76 -52.51 21.95
N LEU A 12 33.86 -52.71 20.63
CA LEU A 12 34.06 -54.06 20.08
C LEU A 12 34.89 -54.03 18.79
N ARG A 13 35.83 -54.97 18.74
CA ARG A 13 36.85 -55.26 17.73
C ARG A 13 36.22 -55.85 16.46
N GLY A 14 36.87 -55.65 15.32
CA GLY A 14 36.68 -56.49 14.13
C GLY A 14 37.75 -56.23 13.08
N CYS A 15 38.67 -57.18 12.92
CA CYS A 15 39.74 -57.19 11.92
C CYS A 15 39.20 -57.23 10.49
N ALA A 16 39.88 -56.54 9.56
CA ALA A 16 40.18 -57.08 8.23
C ALA A 16 41.29 -56.25 7.57
N LEU A 17 42.45 -56.90 7.38
CA LEU A 17 43.51 -56.43 6.50
C LEU A 17 43.02 -56.48 5.04
N ALA A 18 43.18 -55.37 4.32
CA ALA A 18 43.24 -55.37 2.87
C ALA A 18 44.35 -54.41 2.43
N LEU A 19 45.44 -54.98 1.89
CA LEU A 19 46.48 -54.25 1.19
C LEU A 19 45.84 -53.50 0.00
N ALA A 20 45.91 -52.17 0.01
CA ALA A 20 45.67 -51.35 -1.17
C ALA A 20 46.96 -50.61 -1.51
N VAL A 21 47.50 -50.92 -2.69
CA VAL A 21 48.65 -50.29 -3.32
C VAL A 21 48.38 -48.79 -3.48
N ILE A 22 49.13 -47.95 -2.77
CA ILE A 22 49.07 -46.49 -2.93
C ILE A 22 50.03 -46.10 -4.06
N VAL A 23 49.47 -45.87 -5.24
CA VAL A 23 50.14 -45.17 -6.34
C VAL A 23 50.18 -43.69 -6.00
N SER A 24 51.33 -43.19 -5.53
CA SER A 24 51.55 -41.77 -5.27
C SER A 24 51.76 -41.00 -6.58
N LEU A 25 50.67 -40.53 -7.19
CA LEU A 25 50.72 -39.45 -8.16
C LEU A 25 51.13 -38.15 -7.43
N PRO A 26 52.15 -37.40 -7.88
CA PRO A 26 52.38 -36.04 -7.42
C PRO A 26 51.23 -35.17 -7.95
N GLY A 27 50.16 -35.07 -7.17
CA GLY A 27 49.08 -34.11 -7.43
C GLY A 27 49.62 -32.71 -7.21
N CYS A 28 49.82 -31.96 -8.30
CA CYS A 28 50.02 -30.52 -8.23
C CYS A 28 48.76 -29.85 -7.69
N THR A 29 48.63 -29.72 -6.37
CA THR A 29 47.60 -28.87 -5.77
C THR A 29 47.99 -27.42 -6.02
N ARG A 30 47.46 -26.82 -7.08
CA ARG A 30 47.48 -25.36 -7.19
C ARG A 30 46.57 -24.81 -6.10
N VAL A 31 47.18 -24.26 -5.05
CA VAL A 31 46.46 -23.40 -4.11
C VAL A 31 46.07 -22.15 -4.89
N ILE A 32 44.81 -22.07 -5.32
CA ILE A 32 44.22 -20.82 -5.78
C ILE A 32 44.05 -19.97 -4.53
N LEU A 33 45.02 -19.10 -4.25
CA LEU A 33 44.85 -17.98 -3.34
C LEU A 33 43.87 -17.01 -4.00
N GLY A 34 42.58 -17.35 -3.95
CA GLY A 34 41.51 -16.41 -4.27
C GLY A 34 41.42 -15.44 -3.10
N THR A 35 41.84 -14.20 -3.30
CA THR A 35 41.41 -13.11 -2.44
C THR A 35 39.91 -12.97 -2.64
N VAL A 36 39.12 -13.31 -1.62
CA VAL A 36 37.70 -12.94 -1.56
C VAL A 36 37.67 -11.42 -1.54
N HIS A 37 37.50 -10.80 -2.71
CA HIS A 37 37.09 -9.42 -2.76
C HIS A 37 35.64 -9.43 -2.30
N PRO A 38 35.29 -8.77 -1.18
CA PRO A 38 33.90 -8.48 -0.92
C PRO A 38 33.43 -7.68 -2.14
N VAL A 39 32.52 -8.26 -2.92
CA VAL A 39 31.68 -7.47 -3.80
C VAL A 39 31.01 -6.50 -2.84
N ALA A 40 31.44 -5.24 -2.88
CA ALA A 40 30.68 -4.17 -2.26
C ALA A 40 29.26 -4.41 -2.73
N ARG A 41 28.32 -4.68 -1.80
CA ARG A 41 26.91 -4.85 -2.15
C ARG A 41 26.63 -3.72 -3.12
N GLY A 42 26.36 -4.09 -4.38
CA GLY A 42 26.14 -3.10 -5.42
C GLY A 42 25.19 -2.09 -4.83
N ALA A 43 25.56 -0.82 -4.90
CA ALA A 43 24.69 0.25 -4.43
C ALA A 43 23.33 -0.04 -5.06
N GLU A 44 22.41 -0.58 -4.26
CA GLU A 44 21.04 -0.77 -4.65
C GLU A 44 20.61 0.62 -5.08
N SER A 45 20.31 0.77 -6.38
CA SER A 45 20.00 2.08 -6.92
C SER A 45 18.89 2.65 -6.03
N ALA A 46 19.12 3.85 -5.50
CA ALA A 46 18.20 4.44 -4.55
C ALA A 46 16.78 4.38 -5.13
N PRO A 47 15.77 3.95 -4.36
CA PRO A 47 14.41 3.84 -4.86
C PRO A 47 13.96 5.16 -5.49
N ILE A 48 13.29 5.07 -6.64
CA ILE A 48 12.76 6.26 -7.32
C ILE A 48 11.79 6.98 -6.36
N PRO A 49 11.92 8.31 -6.20
CA PRO A 49 11.01 9.10 -5.38
C PRO A 49 9.55 8.92 -5.82
N VAL A 50 8.62 8.78 -4.88
CA VAL A 50 7.18 8.59 -5.20
C VAL A 50 6.59 9.73 -6.01
N ALA A 51 7.14 10.95 -5.89
CA ALA A 51 6.74 12.10 -6.70
C ALA A 51 7.05 11.91 -8.20
N ASP A 52 8.12 11.20 -8.53
CA ASP A 52 8.53 10.93 -9.92
C ASP A 52 7.73 9.79 -10.55
N LEU A 53 6.97 9.03 -9.73
CA LEU A 53 6.07 7.96 -10.16
C LEU A 53 4.63 8.43 -10.40
N LEU A 54 4.35 9.69 -10.05
CA LEU A 54 3.01 10.26 -10.09
C LEU A 54 2.61 10.64 -11.52
N ILE A 55 1.33 10.44 -11.86
CA ILE A 55 0.81 10.93 -13.14
C ILE A 55 0.86 12.46 -13.21
N GLU A 56 1.03 12.98 -14.41
CA GLU A 56 1.08 14.43 -14.61
C GLU A 56 -0.33 15.04 -14.59
N PRO A 57 -0.50 16.27 -14.03
CA PRO A 57 -1.81 16.93 -13.99
C PRO A 57 -2.52 17.05 -15.34
N ARG A 58 -1.77 17.17 -16.44
CA ARG A 58 -2.33 17.24 -17.80
C ARG A 58 -3.05 15.96 -18.27
N GLN A 59 -2.87 14.85 -17.56
CA GLN A 59 -3.56 13.58 -17.85
C GLN A 59 -4.97 13.54 -17.24
N PHE A 60 -5.31 14.46 -16.33
CA PHE A 60 -6.68 14.58 -15.82
C PHE A 60 -7.62 15.07 -16.92
N PRO A 61 -8.88 14.59 -16.95
CA PRO A 61 -9.86 15.11 -17.89
C PRO A 61 -10.02 16.62 -17.73
N ALA A 62 -10.26 17.33 -18.84
CA ALA A 62 -10.26 18.80 -18.86
C ALA A 62 -11.22 19.47 -17.85
N ARG A 63 -12.28 18.77 -17.43
CA ARG A 63 -13.22 19.25 -16.40
C ARG A 63 -12.62 19.27 -14.99
N TYR A 64 -11.67 18.37 -14.72
CA TYR A 64 -10.94 18.28 -13.46
C TYR A 64 -9.62 19.04 -13.58
N ARG A 65 -9.60 20.30 -13.15
CA ARG A 65 -8.36 21.10 -13.20
C ARG A 65 -7.39 20.61 -12.13
N ALA A 66 -6.36 19.91 -12.57
CA ALA A 66 -5.46 19.20 -11.69
C ALA A 66 -4.20 19.97 -11.30
N VAL A 67 -3.76 19.75 -10.06
CA VAL A 67 -2.52 20.29 -9.50
C VAL A 67 -1.84 19.23 -8.63
N VAL A 68 -0.51 19.26 -8.58
CA VAL A 68 0.26 18.46 -7.62
C VAL A 68 0.07 19.06 -6.24
N LEU A 69 -0.22 18.20 -5.26
CA LEU A 69 -0.47 18.61 -3.88
C LEU A 69 0.84 18.81 -3.12
N ASP A 70 0.89 19.85 -2.28
CA ASP A 70 1.93 19.98 -1.26
C ASP A 70 1.68 19.01 -0.09
N ALA A 71 2.65 18.89 0.83
CA ALA A 71 2.56 17.95 1.96
C ALA A 71 1.32 18.18 2.86
N THR A 72 0.87 19.43 3.01
CA THR A 72 -0.31 19.75 3.82
C THR A 72 -1.58 19.29 3.12
N ALA A 73 -1.66 19.52 1.80
CA ALA A 73 -2.78 19.08 0.98
C ALA A 73 -2.81 17.55 0.84
N VAL A 74 -1.66 16.87 0.73
CA VAL A 74 -1.57 15.40 0.78
C VAL A 74 -2.15 14.87 2.09
N TYR A 75 -1.76 15.45 3.23
CA TYR A 75 -2.28 15.03 4.54
C TYR A 75 -3.81 15.13 4.63
N ARG A 76 -4.40 16.20 4.08
CA ARG A 76 -5.86 16.37 4.01
C ARG A 76 -6.50 15.36 3.07
N ALA A 77 -5.96 15.19 1.87
CA ALA A 77 -6.47 14.23 0.89
C ALA A 77 -6.50 12.80 1.46
N LEU A 78 -5.47 12.38 2.20
CA LEU A 78 -5.43 11.07 2.84
C LEU A 78 -6.55 10.88 3.89
N GLN A 79 -6.92 11.95 4.61
CA GLN A 79 -8.05 11.92 5.55
C GLN A 79 -9.39 11.84 4.83
N ASP A 80 -9.51 12.56 3.72
CA ASP A 80 -10.71 12.53 2.88
C ASP A 80 -10.91 11.12 2.28
N ILE A 81 -9.83 10.50 1.81
CA ILE A 81 -9.82 9.11 1.31
C ILE A 81 -10.20 8.11 2.41
N ASP A 82 -9.67 8.28 3.63
CA ASP A 82 -9.98 7.39 4.75
C ASP A 82 -11.38 7.59 5.36
N GLY A 83 -11.98 8.76 5.12
CA GLY A 83 -13.21 9.18 5.80
C GLY A 83 -13.04 9.45 7.30
N VAL A 84 -11.80 9.62 7.76
CA VAL A 84 -11.46 9.85 9.17
C VAL A 84 -10.56 11.06 9.29
N ALA A 85 -11.08 12.13 9.89
CA ALA A 85 -10.34 13.36 10.11
C ALA A 85 -9.20 13.19 11.13
N ALA A 86 -8.19 14.08 11.06
CA ALA A 86 -7.09 14.13 12.03
C ALA A 86 -7.58 14.06 13.48
N ALA A 87 -6.87 13.30 14.32
CA ALA A 87 -7.15 13.19 15.75
C ALA A 87 -8.57 12.69 16.11
N SER A 88 -9.29 12.11 15.14
CA SER A 88 -10.59 11.47 15.44
C SER A 88 -10.38 10.18 16.22
N VAL A 89 -11.27 9.92 17.17
CA VAL A 89 -11.38 8.63 17.84
C VAL A 89 -12.36 7.76 17.08
N VAL A 90 -11.89 6.61 16.59
CA VAL A 90 -12.72 5.66 15.84
C VAL A 90 -13.30 4.62 16.80
N ASN A 91 -14.60 4.35 16.66
CA ASN A 91 -15.31 3.31 17.40
C ASN A 91 -16.05 2.36 16.43
N PRO A 92 -15.76 1.05 16.47
CA PRO A 92 -14.79 0.40 17.35
C PRO A 92 -13.33 0.63 16.86
N PRO A 93 -12.32 0.63 17.76
CA PRO A 93 -10.97 1.10 17.43
C PRO A 93 -10.27 0.27 16.35
N GLN A 94 -10.60 -1.01 16.19
CA GLN A 94 -10.08 -1.85 15.12
C GLN A 94 -10.49 -1.39 13.70
N CYS A 95 -11.50 -0.53 13.59
CA CYS A 95 -11.92 0.08 12.33
C CYS A 95 -11.13 1.35 11.99
N ALA A 96 -10.20 1.78 12.85
CA ALA A 96 -9.33 2.90 12.55
C ALA A 96 -8.45 2.57 11.32
N PRO A 97 -8.37 3.47 10.33
CA PRO A 97 -7.46 3.29 9.21
C PRO A 97 -6.01 3.13 9.66
N PRO A 98 -5.22 2.30 8.95
CA PRO A 98 -3.79 2.20 9.24
C PRO A 98 -3.13 3.56 9.03
N PRO A 99 -2.14 3.93 9.87
CA PRO A 99 -1.46 5.21 9.74
C PRO A 99 -0.77 5.30 8.37
N ARG A 100 -0.95 6.43 7.69
CA ARG A 100 -0.26 6.76 6.45
C ARG A 100 0.65 7.96 6.69
N ALA A 101 1.86 7.89 6.14
CA ALA A 101 2.85 8.93 6.23
C ALA A 101 2.72 9.88 5.01
N PRO A 102 2.30 11.14 5.19
CA PRO A 102 2.16 12.07 4.07
C PRO A 102 3.49 12.36 3.37
N GLN A 103 4.61 12.34 4.09
CA GLN A 103 5.95 12.54 3.51
C GLN A 103 6.37 11.39 2.58
N ASP A 104 5.73 10.23 2.73
CA ASP A 104 5.98 9.01 1.96
C ASP A 104 4.93 8.83 0.84
N THR A 105 4.15 9.88 0.58
CA THR A 105 3.04 9.91 -0.38
C THR A 105 3.13 11.13 -1.28
N ALA A 106 3.00 10.93 -2.59
CA ALA A 106 2.78 12.01 -3.55
C ALA A 106 1.33 11.97 -4.05
N ALA A 107 0.75 13.14 -4.36
CA ALA A 107 -0.63 13.21 -4.83
C ALA A 107 -0.86 14.31 -5.87
N VAL A 108 -1.78 14.05 -6.79
CA VAL A 108 -2.39 15.05 -7.69
C VAL A 108 -3.89 15.06 -7.42
N GLN A 109 -4.48 16.25 -7.37
CA GLN A 109 -5.92 16.39 -7.29
C GLN A 109 -6.42 17.27 -8.42
N GLY A 110 -7.45 16.79 -9.12
CA GLY A 110 -8.25 17.56 -10.06
C GLY A 110 -9.63 17.84 -9.49
N ILE A 111 -10.05 19.10 -9.51
CA ILE A 111 -11.34 19.55 -8.98
C ILE A 111 -12.27 19.87 -10.16
N ASP A 112 -13.50 19.36 -10.12
CA ASP A 112 -14.54 19.79 -11.05
C ASP A 112 -15.05 21.17 -10.62
N SER A 113 -15.24 22.06 -11.58
CA SER A 113 -15.74 23.41 -11.32
C SER A 113 -17.27 23.51 -11.31
N GLN A 114 -17.96 22.46 -11.79
CA GLN A 114 -19.41 22.44 -11.98
C GLN A 114 -20.14 21.75 -10.83
N ASP A 115 -19.51 20.77 -10.21
CA ASP A 115 -20.01 20.10 -9.01
C ASP A 115 -18.92 20.01 -7.95
N ALA A 116 -19.31 19.75 -6.70
CA ALA A 116 -18.38 19.64 -5.57
C ALA A 116 -17.62 18.29 -5.58
N SER A 117 -17.21 17.82 -6.76
CA SER A 117 -16.45 16.60 -6.94
C SER A 117 -14.98 16.86 -7.27
N SER A 118 -14.14 15.91 -6.88
CA SER A 118 -12.74 15.88 -7.26
C SER A 118 -12.27 14.46 -7.55
N LEU A 119 -11.20 14.36 -8.34
CA LEU A 119 -10.42 13.15 -8.55
C LEU A 119 -9.07 13.34 -7.87
N ILE A 120 -8.65 12.36 -7.07
CA ILE A 120 -7.37 12.37 -6.36
C ILE A 120 -6.60 11.12 -6.76
N VAL A 121 -5.36 11.27 -7.20
CA VAL A 121 -4.45 10.15 -7.43
C VAL A 121 -3.29 10.26 -6.44
N THR A 122 -3.02 9.18 -5.71
CA THR A 122 -1.91 9.11 -4.76
C THR A 122 -0.99 7.93 -5.06
N VAL A 123 0.31 8.12 -4.85
CA VAL A 123 1.31 7.05 -4.85
C VAL A 123 2.04 7.09 -3.52
N ALA A 124 2.07 5.97 -2.79
CA ALA A 124 2.69 5.87 -1.47
C ALA A 124 3.72 4.73 -1.41
N ARG A 125 4.83 4.96 -0.71
CA ARG A 125 5.88 3.96 -0.42
C ARG A 125 6.54 4.23 0.94
N PRO A 126 6.64 3.25 1.85
CA PRO A 126 6.15 1.87 1.71
C PRO A 126 4.65 1.78 1.98
N ALA A 127 4.00 0.80 1.35
CA ALA A 127 2.60 0.47 1.57
C ALA A 127 2.44 -0.96 2.11
N ALA A 128 1.64 -1.10 3.18
CA ALA A 128 1.25 -2.41 3.70
C ALA A 128 0.39 -3.18 2.67
N PRO A 129 0.39 -4.53 2.68
CA PRO A 129 -0.38 -5.32 1.73
C PRO A 129 -1.88 -4.97 1.70
N LEU A 130 -2.47 -4.92 0.49
CA LEU A 130 -3.88 -4.59 0.31
C LEU A 130 -4.84 -5.55 1.01
N ARG A 131 -4.54 -6.84 1.00
CA ARG A 131 -5.36 -7.86 1.66
C ARG A 131 -5.75 -7.51 3.09
N GLY A 132 -4.81 -7.05 3.92
CA GLY A 132 -5.12 -6.69 5.31
C GLY A 132 -6.10 -5.52 5.41
N ARG A 133 -6.02 -4.56 4.48
CA ARG A 133 -6.97 -3.45 4.38
C ARG A 133 -8.35 -3.93 3.92
N ALA A 134 -8.41 -4.81 2.92
CA ALA A 134 -9.67 -5.38 2.43
C ALA A 134 -10.41 -6.18 3.51
N GLU A 135 -9.69 -7.00 4.27
CA GLU A 135 -10.22 -7.75 5.41
C GLU A 135 -10.74 -6.82 6.50
N GLN A 136 -9.97 -5.76 6.84
CA GLN A 136 -10.39 -4.76 7.81
C GLN A 136 -11.70 -4.08 7.40
N LEU A 137 -11.79 -3.60 6.16
CA LEU A 137 -12.97 -2.89 5.65
C LEU A 137 -14.20 -3.80 5.55
N THR A 138 -13.99 -5.09 5.24
CA THR A 138 -15.07 -6.09 5.24
C THR A 138 -15.59 -6.36 6.66
N ALA A 139 -14.71 -6.38 7.65
CA ALA A 139 -15.08 -6.52 9.07
C ALA A 139 -15.69 -5.23 9.66
N CYS A 140 -15.45 -4.08 9.03
CA CYS A 140 -15.87 -2.75 9.46
C CYS A 140 -16.75 -2.05 8.42
N PRO A 141 -17.92 -2.62 8.03
CA PRO A 141 -18.81 -2.02 7.03
C PRO A 141 -19.45 -0.72 7.53
N SER A 142 -19.44 -0.48 8.83
CA SER A 142 -19.80 0.81 9.41
C SER A 142 -19.09 1.03 10.74
N PHE A 143 -18.72 2.28 11.00
CA PHE A 143 -18.12 2.73 12.25
C PHE A 143 -18.38 4.22 12.46
N THR A 144 -18.03 4.73 13.64
CA THR A 144 -18.12 6.16 13.95
C THR A 144 -16.73 6.75 14.17
N ALA A 145 -16.50 7.96 13.68
CA ALA A 145 -15.32 8.75 13.96
C ALA A 145 -15.74 10.02 14.71
N VAL A 146 -15.16 10.27 15.88
CA VAL A 146 -15.49 11.43 16.73
C VAL A 146 -14.32 12.39 16.79
N GLN A 147 -14.54 13.64 16.42
CA GLN A 147 -13.58 14.72 16.55
C GLN A 147 -14.17 15.81 17.44
N GLY A 148 -13.61 16.00 18.63
CA GLY A 148 -14.18 16.92 19.63
C GLY A 148 -15.60 16.53 20.02
N HIS A 149 -16.58 17.38 19.70
CA HIS A 149 -18.00 17.13 19.97
C HIS A 149 -18.79 16.63 18.75
N ASP A 150 -18.14 16.53 17.59
CA ASP A 150 -18.76 16.13 16.34
C ASP A 150 -18.49 14.66 16.04
N ALA A 151 -19.57 13.91 15.80
CA ALA A 151 -19.51 12.51 15.39
C ALA A 151 -19.88 12.37 13.92
N SER A 152 -19.08 11.63 13.17
CA SER A 152 -19.38 11.23 11.80
C SER A 152 -19.65 9.73 11.74
N ALA A 153 -20.74 9.35 11.08
CA ALA A 153 -21.01 7.97 10.74
C ALA A 153 -20.32 7.66 9.39
N VAL A 154 -19.55 6.57 9.36
CA VAL A 154 -18.91 6.07 8.16
C VAL A 154 -19.55 4.75 7.78
N THR A 155 -19.90 4.61 6.52
CA THR A 155 -20.38 3.35 5.91
C THR A 155 -19.46 3.01 4.76
N VAL A 156 -19.10 1.74 4.65
CA VAL A 156 -18.11 1.22 3.71
C VAL A 156 -18.70 0.03 2.98
N THR A 157 -18.52 0.00 1.66
CA THR A 157 -18.82 -1.15 0.81
C THR A 157 -17.58 -1.51 0.00
N VAL A 158 -17.08 -2.73 0.18
CA VAL A 158 -16.03 -3.28 -0.68
C VAL A 158 -16.68 -3.77 -1.98
N LEU A 159 -16.12 -3.35 -3.10
CA LEU A 159 -16.59 -3.66 -4.44
C LEU A 159 -15.58 -4.54 -5.18
N PRO A 160 -16.01 -5.25 -6.25
CA PRO A 160 -15.08 -5.85 -7.19
C PRO A 160 -14.16 -4.77 -7.77
N ALA A 161 -12.84 -4.97 -7.66
CA ALA A 161 -11.87 -4.06 -8.24
C ALA A 161 -11.80 -4.20 -9.77
N PRO A 162 -11.58 -3.10 -10.51
CA PRO A 162 -11.35 -3.18 -11.95
C PRO A 162 -10.04 -3.94 -12.24
N PRO A 163 -9.99 -4.72 -13.35
CA PRO A 163 -8.81 -5.48 -13.69
C PRO A 163 -7.67 -4.54 -14.08
N VAL A 164 -6.54 -4.65 -13.38
CA VAL A 164 -5.31 -3.90 -13.63
C VAL A 164 -4.09 -4.81 -13.45
N ASP A 165 -2.97 -4.44 -14.08
CA ASP A 165 -1.69 -5.16 -13.94
C ASP A 165 -1.02 -4.82 -12.60
N ALA A 166 -1.58 -5.34 -11.51
CA ALA A 166 -1.15 -5.13 -10.14
C ALA A 166 -1.06 -6.48 -9.40
N ASP A 167 -0.29 -6.53 -8.32
CA ASP A 167 -0.13 -7.74 -7.52
C ASP A 167 -1.40 -8.03 -6.69
N ASP A 168 -2.11 -6.96 -6.31
CA ASP A 168 -3.42 -7.00 -5.65
C ASP A 168 -4.19 -5.72 -6.01
N SER A 169 -5.52 -5.76 -5.93
CA SER A 169 -6.38 -4.60 -6.21
C SER A 169 -7.63 -4.60 -5.33
N LEU A 170 -8.14 -3.41 -5.00
CA LEU A 170 -9.27 -3.22 -4.12
C LEU A 170 -10.12 -2.03 -4.59
N ALA A 171 -11.44 -2.14 -4.55
CA ALA A 171 -12.35 -1.02 -4.74
C ALA A 171 -13.23 -0.82 -3.51
N VAL A 172 -13.43 0.43 -3.11
CA VAL A 172 -14.17 0.80 -1.90
C VAL A 172 -15.07 1.99 -2.18
N ASP A 173 -16.38 1.83 -1.98
CA ASP A 173 -17.33 2.95 -1.87
C ASP A 173 -17.51 3.28 -0.39
N GLN A 174 -17.31 4.54 -0.02
CA GLN A 174 -17.53 5.01 1.34
C GLN A 174 -18.46 6.21 1.36
N THR A 175 -19.27 6.26 2.40
CA THR A 175 -20.13 7.40 2.72
C THR A 175 -19.83 7.87 4.13
N ILE A 176 -19.53 9.15 4.27
CA ILE A 176 -19.28 9.82 5.54
C ILE A 176 -20.40 10.83 5.77
N THR A 177 -21.08 10.71 6.89
CA THR A 177 -22.18 11.59 7.26
C THR A 177 -21.88 12.26 8.58
N ALA A 178 -21.67 13.58 8.57
CA ALA A 178 -21.49 14.36 9.78
C ALA A 178 -22.82 14.53 10.51
N GLY A 179 -22.83 14.24 11.81
CA GLY A 179 -24.04 14.27 12.64
C GLY A 179 -24.59 15.68 12.85
N SER A 180 -23.72 16.65 13.15
CA SER A 180 -24.09 18.01 13.57
C SER A 180 -24.38 18.96 12.41
N SER A 181 -23.63 18.89 11.32
CA SER A 181 -23.78 19.80 10.17
C SER A 181 -24.74 19.29 9.09
N GLY A 182 -25.07 17.99 9.10
CA GLY A 182 -25.79 17.36 7.98
C GLY A 182 -24.95 17.24 6.71
N SER A 183 -23.65 17.57 6.75
CA SER A 183 -22.73 17.37 5.64
C SER A 183 -22.60 15.89 5.34
N MET A 184 -22.55 15.57 4.06
CA MET A 184 -22.34 14.22 3.58
C MET A 184 -21.24 14.24 2.53
N ARG A 185 -20.38 13.24 2.59
CA ARG A 185 -19.29 13.03 1.66
C ARG A 185 -19.36 11.61 1.14
N ARG A 186 -19.08 11.43 -0.14
CA ARG A 186 -18.96 10.12 -0.77
C ARG A 186 -17.60 9.98 -1.41
N THR A 187 -17.01 8.80 -1.29
CA THR A 187 -15.78 8.44 -2.00
C THR A 187 -15.94 7.12 -2.71
N LEU A 188 -15.36 7.01 -3.90
CA LEU A 188 -15.11 5.75 -4.57
C LEU A 188 -13.60 5.67 -4.82
N THR A 189 -12.94 4.76 -4.12
CA THR A 189 -11.48 4.58 -4.15
C THR A 189 -11.14 3.27 -4.83
N LEU A 190 -10.22 3.34 -5.79
CA LEU A 190 -9.59 2.19 -6.45
C LEU A 190 -8.13 2.15 -6.00
N ASP A 191 -7.71 1.01 -5.46
CA ASP A 191 -6.36 0.77 -4.98
C ASP A 191 -5.70 -0.37 -5.78
N ALA A 192 -4.41 -0.20 -6.07
CA ALA A 192 -3.52 -1.24 -6.59
C ALA A 192 -2.28 -1.37 -5.71
N GLN A 193 -1.81 -2.60 -5.52
CA GLN A 193 -0.53 -2.93 -4.90
C GLN A 193 0.47 -3.33 -6.00
N ILE A 194 1.66 -2.73 -5.98
CA ILE A 194 2.77 -3.08 -6.87
C ILE A 194 4.04 -3.12 -6.01
N GLY A 195 4.53 -4.31 -5.66
CA GLY A 195 5.64 -4.46 -4.72
C GLY A 195 5.34 -3.76 -3.40
N ASP A 196 6.15 -2.77 -3.04
CA ASP A 196 5.98 -1.94 -1.84
C ASP A 196 5.20 -0.63 -2.07
N LEU A 197 4.67 -0.41 -3.27
CA LEU A 197 3.91 0.77 -3.65
C LEU A 197 2.40 0.54 -3.56
N ARG A 198 1.66 1.55 -3.09
CA ARG A 198 0.21 1.68 -3.26
C ARG A 198 -0.06 2.79 -4.28
N VAL A 199 -0.83 2.48 -5.30
CA VAL A 199 -1.45 3.46 -6.20
C VAL A 199 -2.92 3.53 -5.84
N SER A 200 -3.43 4.73 -5.59
CA SER A 200 -4.85 4.95 -5.31
C SER A 200 -5.41 6.01 -6.25
N ALA A 201 -6.59 5.77 -6.81
CA ALA A 201 -7.38 6.80 -7.48
C ALA A 201 -8.72 6.92 -6.75
N THR A 202 -9.13 8.12 -6.39
CA THR A 202 -10.34 8.38 -5.61
C THR A 202 -11.21 9.41 -6.30
N TRP A 203 -12.47 9.09 -6.53
CA TRP A 203 -13.51 10.09 -6.74
C TRP A 203 -14.05 10.50 -5.39
N LEU A 204 -14.12 11.80 -5.13
CA LEU A 204 -14.65 12.41 -3.92
C LEU A 204 -15.77 13.36 -4.31
N HIS A 205 -16.90 13.31 -3.60
CA HIS A 205 -17.97 14.29 -3.72
C HIS A 205 -18.41 14.79 -2.35
N GLU A 206 -18.58 16.11 -2.24
CA GLU A 206 -19.07 16.77 -1.03
C GLU A 206 -20.47 17.35 -1.24
N GLY A 207 -21.32 17.21 -0.23
CA GLY A 207 -22.67 17.75 -0.26
C GLY A 207 -23.37 17.64 1.08
N THR A 208 -24.68 17.45 1.02
CA THR A 208 -25.57 17.27 2.18
C THR A 208 -26.23 15.90 2.10
N LYS A 209 -26.89 15.45 3.18
CA LYS A 209 -27.64 14.19 3.16
C LYS A 209 -28.72 14.16 2.07
N GLU A 210 -29.20 15.33 1.66
CA GLU A 210 -30.23 15.49 0.65
C GLU A 210 -29.65 15.50 -0.77
N THR A 211 -28.46 16.10 -0.97
CA THR A 211 -27.89 16.30 -2.32
C THR A 211 -26.89 15.22 -2.73
N ALA A 212 -26.07 14.73 -1.80
CA ALA A 212 -24.96 13.83 -2.12
C ALA A 212 -25.39 12.41 -2.58
N PRO A 213 -26.48 11.79 -2.07
CA PRO A 213 -26.87 10.46 -2.53
C PRO A 213 -27.25 10.39 -4.02
N GLY A 214 -27.75 11.50 -4.59
CA GLY A 214 -28.18 11.57 -5.99
C GLY A 214 -27.05 11.74 -7.00
N VAL A 215 -25.82 12.00 -6.55
CA VAL A 215 -24.66 12.20 -7.42
C VAL A 215 -23.92 10.88 -7.59
N ALA A 216 -23.85 10.40 -8.83
CA ALA A 216 -23.12 9.20 -9.18
C ALA A 216 -21.62 9.49 -9.36
N PRO A 217 -20.73 8.57 -8.94
CA PRO A 217 -19.30 8.67 -9.25
C PRO A 217 -19.03 8.75 -10.75
N ASP A 218 -18.06 9.56 -11.13
CA ASP A 218 -17.56 9.63 -12.50
C ASP A 218 -16.60 8.48 -12.79
N THR A 219 -17.14 7.26 -12.86
CA THR A 219 -16.36 6.02 -12.98
C THR A 219 -15.51 6.00 -14.24
N GLN A 220 -15.96 6.61 -15.34
CA GLN A 220 -15.19 6.66 -16.58
C GLN A 220 -13.84 7.37 -16.40
N ALA A 221 -13.83 8.56 -15.77
CA ALA A 221 -12.57 9.26 -15.52
C ALA A 221 -11.74 8.58 -14.44
N LEU A 222 -12.41 8.07 -13.40
CA LEU A 222 -11.75 7.39 -12.30
C LEU A 222 -10.98 6.14 -12.79
N ASP A 223 -11.63 5.27 -13.58
CA ASP A 223 -11.04 4.04 -14.10
C ASP A 223 -9.88 4.33 -15.07
N ALA A 224 -10.04 5.35 -15.92
CA ALA A 224 -9.00 5.78 -16.85
C ALA A 224 -7.75 6.28 -16.11
N LEU A 225 -7.93 7.17 -15.11
CA LEU A 225 -6.82 7.67 -14.29
C LEU A 225 -6.16 6.57 -13.48
N PHE A 226 -6.95 5.66 -12.91
CA PHE A 226 -6.43 4.53 -12.15
C PHE A 226 -5.55 3.63 -13.02
N THR A 227 -6.03 3.28 -14.21
CA THR A 227 -5.29 2.46 -15.18
C THR A 227 -4.00 3.16 -15.61
N ASP A 228 -4.06 4.44 -15.96
CA ASP A 228 -2.89 5.22 -16.38
C ASP A 228 -1.86 5.36 -15.25
N ALA A 229 -2.29 5.55 -14.01
CA ALA A 229 -1.42 5.63 -12.85
C ALA A 229 -0.72 4.30 -12.55
N VAL A 230 -1.44 3.18 -12.60
CA VAL A 230 -0.86 1.84 -12.46
C VAL A 230 0.18 1.58 -13.54
N LEU A 231 -0.12 1.93 -14.81
CA LEU A 231 0.81 1.77 -15.92
C LEU A 231 2.05 2.66 -15.78
N ALA A 232 1.89 3.91 -15.33
CA ALA A 232 3.01 4.81 -15.08
C ALA A 232 3.96 4.22 -14.01
N VAL A 233 3.40 3.76 -12.90
CA VAL A 233 4.16 3.13 -11.82
C VAL A 233 4.85 1.85 -12.27
N ARG A 234 4.18 0.96 -13.01
CA ARG A 234 4.83 -0.27 -13.53
C ARG A 234 6.00 0.02 -14.47
N ARG A 235 5.89 1.07 -15.30
CA ARG A 235 6.96 1.43 -16.24
C ARG A 235 8.14 2.10 -15.56
N LEU A 236 7.87 2.95 -14.57
CA LEU A 236 8.90 3.77 -13.93
C LEU A 236 9.48 3.10 -12.68
N GLY A 237 8.66 2.41 -11.89
CA GLY A 237 9.01 1.85 -10.58
C GLY A 237 9.91 0.61 -10.61
N GLY A 238 10.16 0.04 -11.80
CA GLY A 238 10.92 -1.20 -11.97
C GLY A 238 10.13 -2.47 -11.58
N PRO A 239 10.65 -3.65 -11.94
CA PRO A 239 10.06 -4.94 -11.58
C PRO A 239 10.15 -5.26 -10.09
#